data_AF-A0A662KBK2-F1
#
_entry.id   AF-A0A662KBK2-F1
#
_cell.length_a   1.000
_cell.length_b   1.000
_cell.length_c   1.000
_cell.angle_alpha   90.00
_cell.angle_beta   90.00
_cell.angle_gamma   90.00
#
_symmetry.space_group_name_H-M   'P 1'
#
loop_
_entity.id
_entity.type
_entity.pdbx_description
1 polymer ?
#
loop_
_entity_poly.entity_id
_entity_poly.type
_entity_poly.pdbx_seq_one_letter_code
_entity_poly.pdbx_strand_id
1 'polypeptide(L)'
;VEMSAKGDYGYLTPEIKRMAVQISWGMSFSEALQRFGERIKTPLVQRTTTMVVKASEAGGKIADVIEAAARNVREIKILPRERKTEMQLYLMIIYISFFVFLAVIIALAGMFLPELYAATEEAGSALGGGGSGLSLEEYEFIYICTALSQAVGSGIVAGALSEGKILPGLRHGTVMVIITYIVFKLFV
;
A
#
# COMPACT_ATOMS: atom_id res chain seq x y z
N VAL A 1 -24.41 -5.35 31.38
CA VAL A 1 -23.31 -6.18 31.93
C VAL A 1 -23.67 -7.65 31.95
N GLU A 2 -24.84 -8.03 32.49
CA GLU A 2 -25.33 -9.42 32.51
C GLU A 2 -25.54 -10.05 31.13
N MET A 3 -26.01 -9.29 30.13
CA MET A 3 -26.14 -9.77 28.75
C MET A 3 -24.79 -9.99 28.06
N SER A 4 -23.79 -9.15 28.36
CA SER A 4 -22.43 -9.32 27.80
C SER A 4 -21.75 -10.56 28.39
N ALA A 5 -21.95 -10.89 29.67
CA ALA A 5 -21.35 -12.06 30.30
C ALA A 5 -21.81 -13.44 29.71
N LYS A 6 -22.88 -13.45 28.89
CA LYS A 6 -23.38 -14.62 28.17
C LYS A 6 -22.78 -14.80 26.77
N GLY A 7 -22.03 -13.80 26.26
CA GLY A 7 -21.34 -13.88 24.98
C GLY A 7 -20.05 -14.70 25.06
N ASP A 8 -19.71 -15.41 23.98
CA ASP A 8 -18.41 -16.07 23.85
C ASP A 8 -17.41 -15.11 23.20
N TYR A 9 -16.44 -14.64 23.98
CA TYR A 9 -15.35 -13.76 23.56
C TYR A 9 -14.01 -14.51 23.53
N GLY A 10 -14.04 -15.85 23.48
CA GLY A 10 -12.85 -16.69 23.52
C GLY A 10 -12.00 -16.46 24.77
N TYR A 11 -10.73 -16.13 24.59
CA TYR A 11 -9.78 -15.92 25.68
C TYR A 11 -10.14 -14.75 26.63
N LEU A 12 -11.04 -13.84 26.23
CA LEU A 12 -11.48 -12.72 27.05
C LEU A 12 -12.70 -13.04 27.93
N THR A 13 -13.42 -14.13 27.63
CA THR A 13 -14.61 -14.58 28.37
C THR A 13 -14.40 -14.69 29.89
N PRO A 14 -13.34 -15.33 30.43
CA PRO A 14 -13.14 -15.42 31.88
C PRO A 14 -12.91 -14.07 32.54
N GLU A 15 -12.24 -13.14 31.86
CA GLU A 15 -11.94 -11.81 32.40
C GLU A 15 -13.15 -10.88 32.39
N ILE A 16 -14.02 -11.00 31.37
CA ILE A 16 -15.30 -10.28 31.31
C ILE A 16 -16.26 -10.79 32.39
N LYS A 17 -16.30 -12.11 32.63
CA LYS A 17 -17.10 -12.69 33.73
C LYS A 17 -16.61 -12.20 35.10
N ARG A 18 -15.30 -12.15 35.33
CA ARG A 18 -14.72 -11.57 36.57
C ARG A 18 -15.12 -10.11 36.77
N MET A 19 -15.09 -9.30 35.71
CA MET A 19 -15.52 -7.91 35.77
C MET A 19 -17.02 -7.78 36.12
N ALA A 20 -17.87 -8.64 35.53
CA ALA A 20 -19.30 -8.67 35.85
C ALA A 20 -19.56 -9.05 37.32
N VAL A 21 -18.82 -10.01 37.87
CA VAL A 21 -18.88 -10.37 39.29
C VAL A 21 -18.47 -9.19 40.17
N GLN A 22 -17.35 -8.54 39.88
CA GLN A 22 -16.88 -7.37 40.64
C GLN A 22 -17.93 -6.25 40.71
N ILE A 23 -18.58 -5.95 39.58
CA ILE A 23 -19.65 -4.94 39.52
C ILE A 23 -20.87 -5.39 40.34
N SER A 24 -21.27 -6.67 40.26
CA SER A 24 -22.40 -7.19 41.05
C SER A 24 -22.15 -7.16 42.56
N TRP A 25 -20.90 -7.10 42.99
CA TRP A 25 -20.48 -7.00 44.39
C TRP A 25 -20.33 -5.54 44.86
N GLY A 26 -20.78 -4.57 44.06
CA GLY A 26 -20.80 -3.14 44.43
C GLY A 26 -19.57 -2.35 44.00
N MET A 27 -18.62 -2.94 43.27
CA MET A 27 -17.50 -2.19 42.69
C MET A 27 -17.98 -1.26 41.58
N SER A 28 -17.43 -0.04 41.53
CA SER A 28 -17.74 0.89 40.45
C SER A 28 -17.31 0.32 39.09
N PHE A 29 -18.07 0.63 38.03
CA PHE A 29 -17.73 0.19 36.68
C PHE A 29 -16.33 0.67 36.25
N SER A 30 -15.99 1.92 36.56
CA SER A 30 -14.68 2.51 36.23
C SER A 30 -13.53 1.75 36.87
N GLU A 31 -13.65 1.38 38.15
CA GLU A 31 -12.62 0.61 38.85
C GLU A 31 -12.52 -0.83 38.34
N ALA A 32 -13.67 -1.48 38.07
CA ALA A 32 -13.70 -2.83 37.51
C ALA A 32 -13.08 -2.86 36.09
N LEU A 33 -13.33 -1.84 35.28
CA LEU A 33 -12.78 -1.69 33.93
C LEU A 33 -11.27 -1.38 33.96
N GLN A 34 -10.80 -0.57 34.91
CA GLN A 34 -9.38 -0.30 35.10
C GLN A 34 -8.62 -1.58 35.46
N ARG A 35 -9.11 -2.33 36.45
CA ARG A 35 -8.53 -3.63 36.84
C ARG A 35 -8.60 -4.66 35.71
N PHE A 36 -9.63 -4.62 34.86
CA PHE A 36 -9.69 -5.45 33.65
C PHE A 36 -8.55 -5.11 32.67
N GLY A 37 -8.32 -3.83 32.40
CA GLY A 37 -7.24 -3.37 31.52
C GLY A 37 -5.84 -3.78 32.00
N GLU A 38 -5.61 -3.73 33.32
CA GLU A 38 -4.34 -4.16 33.95
C GLU A 38 -4.07 -5.66 33.80
N ARG A 39 -5.12 -6.50 33.78
CA ARG A 39 -5.00 -7.97 33.66
C ARG A 39 -4.69 -8.45 32.25
N ILE A 40 -5.23 -7.78 31.22
CA ILE A 40 -5.09 -8.21 29.82
C ILE A 40 -3.68 -7.93 29.24
N LYS A 41 -2.87 -7.08 29.90
CA LYS A 41 -1.46 -6.81 29.57
C LYS A 41 -1.16 -6.50 28.09
N THR A 42 -2.13 -6.02 27.33
CA THR A 42 -1.90 -5.50 25.97
C THR A 42 -1.97 -3.98 25.96
N PRO A 43 -1.01 -3.29 25.28
CA PRO A 43 -1.00 -1.82 25.24
C PRO A 43 -2.29 -1.22 24.68
N LEU A 44 -2.94 -1.90 23.74
CA LEU A 44 -4.20 -1.46 23.14
C LEU A 44 -5.33 -1.44 24.18
N VAL A 45 -5.54 -2.56 24.88
CA VAL A 45 -6.62 -2.68 25.87
C VAL A 45 -6.40 -1.70 27.02
N GLN A 46 -5.16 -1.58 27.53
CA GLN A 46 -4.84 -0.67 28.63
C GLN A 46 -5.07 0.80 28.27
N ARG A 47 -4.69 1.22 27.04
CA ARG A 47 -4.95 2.59 26.55
C ARG A 47 -6.44 2.85 26.39
N THR A 48 -7.18 1.89 25.82
CA THR A 48 -8.62 2.02 25.62
C THR A 48 -9.38 2.09 26.94
N THR A 49 -9.09 1.20 27.90
CA THR A 49 -9.75 1.20 29.22
C THR A 49 -9.45 2.48 29.99
N THR A 50 -8.20 2.96 29.96
CA THR A 50 -7.81 4.20 30.64
C THR A 50 -8.53 5.42 30.04
N MET A 51 -8.67 5.49 28.71
CA MET A 51 -9.45 6.56 28.08
C MET A 51 -10.91 6.52 28.51
N VAL A 52 -11.53 5.33 28.55
CA VAL A 52 -12.93 5.17 28.96
C VAL A 52 -13.14 5.60 30.42
N VAL A 53 -12.25 5.20 31.32
CA VAL A 53 -12.31 5.58 32.74
C VAL A 53 -12.21 7.10 32.92
N LYS A 54 -11.19 7.73 32.32
CA LYS A 54 -10.99 9.18 32.43
C LYS A 54 -12.14 9.99 31.83
N ALA A 55 -12.69 9.55 30.71
CA ALA A 55 -13.84 10.21 30.08
C ALA A 55 -15.14 10.02 30.90
N SER A 56 -15.30 8.89 31.59
CA SER A 56 -16.41 8.68 32.52
C SER A 56 -16.28 9.51 33.80
N GLU A 57 -15.07 9.66 34.36
CA GLU A 57 -14.80 10.49 35.54
C GLU A 57 -15.09 11.98 35.27
N ALA A 58 -14.91 12.43 34.03
CA ALA A 58 -15.26 13.77 33.58
C ALA A 58 -16.78 14.03 33.45
N GLY A 59 -17.64 13.07 33.85
CA GLY A 59 -19.10 13.20 33.84
C GLY A 59 -19.78 12.70 32.57
N GLY A 60 -19.05 12.02 31.68
CA GLY A 60 -19.63 11.37 30.50
C GLY A 60 -20.50 10.16 30.87
N LYS A 61 -21.62 9.96 30.15
CA LYS A 61 -22.40 8.71 30.28
C LYS A 61 -21.53 7.53 29.87
N ILE A 62 -21.34 6.59 30.79
CA ILE A 62 -20.48 5.40 30.61
C ILE A 62 -20.78 4.67 29.30
N ALA A 63 -22.06 4.51 28.96
CA ALA A 63 -22.49 3.82 27.73
C ALA A 63 -21.94 4.52 26.47
N ASP A 64 -22.11 5.84 26.38
CA ASP A 64 -21.68 6.65 25.24
C ASP A 64 -20.15 6.62 25.09
N VAL A 65 -19.43 6.65 26.22
CA VAL A 65 -17.96 6.59 26.25
C VAL A 65 -17.44 5.23 25.77
N ILE A 66 -18.05 4.13 26.21
CA ILE A 66 -17.70 2.78 25.74
C ILE A 66 -18.00 2.63 24.27
N GLU A 67 -19.14 3.15 23.80
CA GLU A 67 -19.51 3.07 22.39
C GLU A 67 -18.52 3.85 21.51
N ALA A 68 -18.11 5.04 21.93
CA ALA A 68 -17.07 5.81 21.26
C ALA A 68 -15.71 5.08 21.26
N ALA A 69 -15.33 4.47 22.37
CA ALA A 69 -14.10 3.68 22.47
C ALA A 69 -14.13 2.42 21.59
N ALA A 70 -15.28 1.74 21.54
CA ALA A 70 -15.49 0.58 20.69
C ALA A 70 -15.40 0.94 19.20
N ARG A 71 -15.99 2.07 18.79
CA ARG A 71 -15.84 2.62 17.43
C ARG A 71 -14.37 2.90 17.11
N ASN A 72 -13.64 3.60 17.99
CA ASN A 72 -12.23 3.89 17.78
C ASN A 72 -11.38 2.61 17.66
N VAL A 73 -11.60 1.61 18.51
CA VAL A 73 -10.89 0.32 18.41
C VAL A 73 -11.21 -0.39 17.09
N ARG A 74 -12.47 -0.32 16.63
CA ARG A 74 -12.88 -0.88 15.35
C ARG A 74 -12.20 -0.18 14.18
N GLU A 75 -12.16 1.15 14.19
CA GLU A 75 -11.47 1.97 13.19
C GLU A 75 -9.96 1.67 13.17
N ILE A 76 -9.30 1.62 14.33
CA ILE A 76 -7.87 1.27 14.44
C ILE A 76 -7.58 -0.10 13.79
N LYS A 77 -8.53 -1.04 13.83
CA LYS A 77 -8.35 -2.38 13.26
C LYS A 77 -8.69 -2.44 11.76
N ILE A 78 -9.75 -1.74 11.32
CA ILE A 78 -10.26 -1.81 9.95
C ILE A 78 -9.47 -0.87 9.02
N LEU A 79 -9.19 0.35 9.47
CA LEU A 79 -8.60 1.42 8.68
C LEU A 79 -7.23 1.05 8.06
N PRO A 80 -6.30 0.39 8.77
CA PRO A 80 -5.04 -0.03 8.14
C PRO A 80 -5.23 -1.07 7.04
N ARG A 81 -6.24 -1.94 7.17
CA ARG A 81 -6.54 -2.99 6.19
C ARG A 81 -7.16 -2.40 4.93
N GLU A 82 -8.10 -1.46 5.10
CA GLU A 82 -8.70 -0.73 3.98
C GLU A 82 -7.63 0.06 3.22
N ARG A 83 -6.83 0.86 3.95
CA ARG A 83 -5.70 1.58 3.33
C ARG A 83 -4.74 0.66 2.60
N LYS A 84 -4.35 -0.47 3.18
CA LYS A 84 -3.44 -1.42 2.53
C LYS A 84 -4.03 -1.96 1.22
N THR A 85 -5.33 -2.26 1.21
CA THR A 85 -6.02 -2.79 0.03
C THR A 85 -6.11 -1.72 -1.07
N GLU A 86 -6.45 -0.49 -0.70
CA GLU A 86 -6.50 0.66 -1.59
C GLU A 86 -5.14 0.96 -2.22
N MET A 87 -4.08 1.05 -1.40
CA MET A 87 -2.72 1.27 -1.87
C MET A 87 -2.21 0.13 -2.75
N GLN A 88 -2.57 -1.13 -2.46
CA GLN A 88 -2.20 -2.27 -3.29
C GLN A 88 -2.77 -2.15 -4.72
N LEU A 89 -4.00 -1.65 -4.87
CA LEU A 89 -4.60 -1.44 -6.18
C LEU A 89 -3.85 -0.37 -6.99
N TYR A 90 -3.43 0.72 -6.34
CA TYR A 90 -2.61 1.73 -7.01
C TYR A 90 -1.24 1.20 -7.45
N LEU A 91 -0.60 0.33 -6.65
CA LEU A 91 0.64 -0.33 -7.09
C LEU A 91 0.43 -1.16 -8.36
N MET A 92 -0.67 -1.92 -8.41
CA MET A 92 -1.00 -2.71 -9.59
C MET A 92 -1.14 -1.83 -10.84
N ILE A 93 -1.76 -0.65 -10.73
CA ILE A 93 -1.85 0.32 -11.83
C ILE A 93 -0.46 0.77 -12.29
N ILE A 94 0.46 1.11 -11.38
CA ILE A 94 1.83 1.52 -11.73
C ILE A 94 2.56 0.41 -12.50
N TYR A 95 2.44 -0.84 -12.03
CA TYR A 95 3.04 -1.99 -12.71
C TYR A 95 2.45 -2.21 -14.10
N ILE A 96 1.13 -2.14 -14.25
CA ILE A 96 0.47 -2.29 -15.56
C ILE A 96 0.96 -1.19 -16.51
N SER A 97 0.98 0.07 -16.07
CA SER A 97 1.46 1.19 -16.89
C SER A 97 2.92 1.00 -17.34
N PHE A 98 3.78 0.48 -16.46
CA PHE A 98 5.16 0.13 -16.81
C PHE A 98 5.23 -0.95 -17.91
N PHE A 99 4.47 -2.03 -17.78
CA PHE A 99 4.46 -3.10 -18.79
C PHE A 99 3.85 -2.65 -20.11
N VAL A 100 2.78 -1.85 -20.08
CA VAL A 100 2.18 -1.28 -21.30
C VAL A 100 3.18 -0.40 -22.03
N PHE A 101 3.90 0.47 -21.31
CA PHE A 101 4.96 1.27 -21.91
C PHE A 101 6.06 0.42 -22.56
N LEU A 102 6.50 -0.63 -21.88
CA LEU A 102 7.50 -1.55 -22.42
C LEU A 102 7.00 -2.26 -23.68
N ALA A 103 5.74 -2.69 -23.70
CA ALA A 103 5.12 -3.29 -24.89
C ALA A 103 5.05 -2.30 -26.07
N VAL A 104 4.74 -1.02 -25.82
CA VAL A 104 4.75 0.02 -26.86
C VAL A 104 6.16 0.21 -27.43
N ILE A 105 7.19 0.22 -26.58
CA ILE A 105 8.59 0.30 -27.06
C ILE A 105 8.93 -0.90 -27.93
N ILE A 106 8.58 -2.12 -27.52
CA ILE A 106 8.88 -3.33 -28.32
C ILE A 106 8.17 -3.25 -29.68
N ALA A 107 6.91 -2.81 -29.71
CA ALA A 107 6.19 -2.64 -30.97
C ALA A 107 6.83 -1.56 -31.86
N LEU A 108 7.27 -0.44 -31.28
CA LEU A 108 7.97 0.61 -32.01
C LEU A 108 9.33 0.14 -32.55
N ALA A 109 10.13 -0.53 -31.72
CA ALA A 109 11.45 -1.02 -32.12
C ALA A 109 11.35 -2.15 -33.17
N GLY A 110 10.41 -3.07 -33.01
CA GLY A 110 10.32 -4.26 -33.86
C GLY A 110 9.55 -4.06 -35.16
N MET A 111 8.49 -3.24 -35.17
CA MET A 111 7.65 -3.04 -36.37
C MET A 111 7.87 -1.69 -37.02
N PHE A 112 7.97 -0.62 -36.21
CA PHE A 112 7.91 0.74 -36.73
C PHE A 112 9.27 1.27 -37.21
N LEU A 113 10.35 1.09 -36.42
CA LEU A 113 11.68 1.59 -36.78
C LEU A 113 12.25 0.98 -38.08
N PRO A 114 12.14 -0.33 -38.36
CA PRO A 114 12.66 -0.91 -39.59
C PRO A 114 11.95 -0.36 -40.83
N GLU A 115 10.62 -0.20 -40.76
CA GLU A 115 9.83 0.38 -41.85
C GLU A 115 10.16 1.87 -42.06
N LEU A 116 10.33 2.62 -40.96
CA LEU A 116 10.75 4.02 -41.02
C LEU A 116 12.13 4.14 -41.68
N TYR A 117 13.09 3.31 -41.27
CA TYR A 117 14.44 3.33 -41.83
C TYR A 117 14.43 3.01 -43.33
N ALA A 118 13.72 1.94 -43.72
CA ALA A 118 13.57 1.56 -45.13
C ALA A 118 12.93 2.68 -45.97
N ALA A 119 11.86 3.32 -45.47
CA ALA A 119 11.22 4.43 -46.16
C ALA A 119 12.14 5.67 -46.27
N THR A 120 12.96 5.95 -45.25
CA THR A 120 13.92 7.06 -45.28
C THR A 120 15.10 6.80 -46.22
N GLU A 121 15.52 5.55 -46.37
CA GLU A 121 16.59 5.16 -47.30
C GLU A 121 16.11 5.30 -48.75
N GLU A 122 14.89 4.84 -49.04
CA GLU A 122 14.24 4.99 -50.35
C GLU A 122 14.06 6.47 -50.72
N ALA A 123 13.57 7.29 -49.79
CA ALA A 123 13.41 8.74 -49.98
C ALA A 123 14.75 9.50 -50.12
N GLY A 124 15.79 9.10 -49.37
CA GLY A 124 17.13 9.70 -49.44
C GLY A 124 17.85 9.38 -50.76
N SER A 125 17.67 8.17 -51.29
CA SER A 125 18.24 7.77 -52.58
C SER A 125 17.62 8.54 -53.77
N ALA A 126 16.33 8.86 -53.71
CA ALA A 126 15.61 9.59 -54.75
C ALA A 126 15.99 11.08 -54.84
N LEU A 127 16.52 11.66 -53.75
CA LEU A 127 16.86 13.09 -53.66
C LEU A 127 18.37 13.37 -53.75
N GLY A 128 19.20 12.35 -53.99
CA GLY A 128 20.65 12.50 -54.17
C GLY A 128 21.41 13.01 -52.94
N GLY A 129 20.76 13.07 -51.78
CA GLY A 129 21.34 13.45 -50.50
C GLY A 129 21.34 12.23 -49.59
N GLY A 130 22.53 11.75 -49.22
CA GLY A 130 22.67 10.67 -48.23
C GLY A 130 21.89 11.03 -46.97
N GLY A 131 20.88 10.21 -46.66
CA GLY A 131 19.92 10.47 -45.60
C GLY A 131 20.63 10.65 -44.26
N SER A 132 20.64 11.89 -43.75
CA SER A 132 21.11 12.22 -42.41
C SER A 132 20.02 11.91 -41.37
N GLY A 133 19.45 10.71 -41.43
CA GLY A 133 18.57 10.19 -40.39
C GLY A 133 19.39 9.66 -39.22
N LEU A 134 18.83 9.73 -38.01
CA LEU A 134 19.40 9.01 -36.87
C LEU A 134 19.48 7.51 -37.22
N SER A 135 20.59 6.89 -36.88
CA SER A 135 20.80 5.45 -37.03
C SER A 135 19.82 4.66 -36.16
N LEU A 136 19.52 3.42 -36.57
CA LEU A 136 18.66 2.52 -35.78
C LEU A 136 19.17 2.38 -34.33
N GLU A 137 20.50 2.33 -34.18
CA GLU A 137 21.21 2.22 -32.91
C GLU A 137 21.02 3.44 -31.98
N GLU A 138 20.92 4.65 -32.56
CA GLU A 138 20.63 5.88 -31.78
C GLU A 138 19.19 5.88 -31.24
N TYR A 139 18.22 5.38 -32.01
CA TYR A 139 16.84 5.25 -31.54
C TYR A 139 16.70 4.20 -30.45
N GLU A 140 17.38 3.05 -30.59
CA GLU A 140 17.43 2.01 -29.56
C GLU A 140 18.01 2.55 -28.26
N PHE A 141 19.10 3.31 -28.32
CA PHE A 141 19.71 3.93 -27.14
C PHE A 141 18.75 4.90 -26.42
N ILE A 142 18.01 5.73 -27.17
CA ILE A 142 17.02 6.65 -26.61
C ILE A 142 15.88 5.90 -25.92
N TYR A 143 15.42 4.80 -26.50
CA TYR A 143 14.38 3.97 -25.89
C TYR A 143 14.86 3.30 -24.61
N ILE A 144 16.10 2.78 -24.58
CA ILE A 144 16.70 2.20 -23.36
C ILE A 144 16.77 3.27 -22.25
N CYS A 145 17.30 4.45 -22.55
CA CYS A 145 17.44 5.54 -21.58
C CYS A 145 16.08 5.98 -21.02
N THR A 146 15.05 6.05 -21.86
CA THR A 146 13.69 6.44 -21.45
C THR A 146 13.01 5.33 -20.64
N ALA A 147 13.19 4.06 -21.00
CA ALA A 147 12.67 2.94 -20.24
C ALA A 147 13.34 2.77 -18.87
N LEU A 148 14.64 3.06 -18.78
CA LEU A 148 15.37 3.10 -17.50
C LEU A 148 14.89 4.25 -16.62
N SER A 149 14.75 5.45 -17.16
CA SER A 149 14.26 6.60 -16.39
C SER A 149 12.84 6.37 -15.87
N GLN A 150 11.97 5.76 -16.68
CA GLN A 150 10.63 5.35 -16.26
C GLN A 150 10.64 4.27 -15.18
N ALA A 151 11.50 3.24 -15.31
CA ALA A 151 11.61 2.17 -14.32
C ALA A 151 12.01 2.72 -12.94
N VAL A 152 12.97 3.63 -12.91
CA VAL A 152 13.43 4.29 -11.68
C VAL A 152 12.32 5.16 -11.09
N GLY A 153 11.68 6.02 -11.90
CA GLY A 153 10.61 6.90 -11.46
C GLY A 153 9.41 6.12 -10.92
N SER A 154 8.95 5.13 -11.66
CA SER A 154 7.80 4.27 -11.29
C SER A 154 8.10 3.45 -10.04
N GLY A 155 9.34 2.97 -9.89
CA GLY A 155 9.78 2.25 -8.69
C GLY A 155 9.76 3.09 -7.43
N ILE A 156 10.26 4.33 -7.49
CA ILE A 156 10.22 5.29 -6.37
C ILE A 156 8.78 5.57 -5.95
N VAL A 157 7.90 5.86 -6.92
CA VAL A 157 6.48 6.14 -6.67
C VAL A 157 5.77 4.91 -6.07
N ALA A 158 6.06 3.71 -6.59
CA ALA A 158 5.53 2.46 -6.05
C ALA A 158 5.99 2.22 -4.59
N GLY A 159 7.23 2.53 -4.25
CA GLY A 159 7.71 2.47 -2.86
C GLY A 159 7.00 3.43 -1.92
N ALA A 160 6.91 4.69 -2.34
CA ALA A 160 6.27 5.73 -1.56
C ALA A 160 4.81 5.40 -1.27
N LEU A 161 4.12 4.78 -2.23
CA LEU A 161 2.71 4.43 -2.12
C LEU A 161 2.45 3.13 -1.35
N SER A 162 3.34 2.13 -1.45
CA SER A 162 3.19 0.84 -0.77
C SER A 162 3.44 0.92 0.74
N GLU A 163 4.55 1.55 1.12
CA GLU A 163 5.08 1.49 2.49
C GLU A 163 5.18 2.88 3.15
N GLY A 164 4.76 3.94 2.44
CA GLY A 164 4.83 5.32 2.94
C GLY A 164 6.26 5.88 3.03
N LYS A 165 7.25 5.17 2.48
CA LYS A 165 8.67 5.53 2.52
C LYS A 165 9.28 5.36 1.13
N ILE A 166 10.34 6.13 0.85
CA ILE A 166 11.05 6.06 -0.45
C ILE A 166 11.95 4.81 -0.53
N LEU A 167 12.51 4.37 0.60
CA LEU A 167 13.49 3.28 0.67
C LEU A 167 12.99 1.95 0.04
N PRO A 168 11.74 1.51 0.30
CA PRO A 168 11.15 0.33 -0.35
C PRO A 168 10.98 0.48 -1.86
N GLY A 169 10.89 1.73 -2.36
CA GLY A 169 10.79 2.02 -3.79
C GLY A 169 12.03 1.64 -4.56
N LEU A 170 13.19 1.59 -3.88
CA LEU A 170 14.40 1.04 -4.48
C LEU A 170 14.22 -0.43 -4.85
N ARG A 171 13.54 -1.24 -4.01
CA ARG A 171 13.28 -2.66 -4.33
C ARG A 171 12.39 -2.79 -5.57
N HIS A 172 11.31 -2.02 -5.64
CA HIS A 172 10.41 -2.01 -6.79
C HIS A 172 11.12 -1.51 -8.07
N GLY A 173 11.90 -0.43 -7.96
CA GLY A 173 12.67 0.13 -9.06
C GLY A 173 13.75 -0.81 -9.56
N THR A 174 14.50 -1.48 -8.68
CA THR A 174 15.51 -2.47 -9.09
C THR A 174 14.87 -3.61 -9.87
N VAL A 175 13.70 -4.12 -9.44
CA VAL A 175 12.98 -5.16 -10.18
C VAL A 175 12.56 -4.66 -11.57
N MET A 176 11.99 -3.46 -11.67
CA MET A 176 11.58 -2.88 -12.95
C MET A 176 12.78 -2.66 -13.88
N VAL A 177 13.91 -2.16 -13.36
CA VAL A 177 15.14 -1.95 -14.14
C VAL A 177 15.70 -3.27 -14.68
N ILE A 178 15.71 -4.33 -13.86
CA ILE A 178 16.14 -5.67 -14.29
C ILE A 178 15.24 -6.18 -15.41
N ILE A 179 13.92 -6.01 -15.27
CA ILE A 179 12.96 -6.40 -16.31
C ILE A 179 13.21 -5.62 -17.60
N THR A 180 13.37 -4.29 -17.53
CA THR A 180 13.71 -3.47 -18.70
C THR A 180 14.97 -4.00 -19.38
N TYR A 181 16.03 -4.23 -18.62
CA TYR A 181 17.30 -4.74 -19.18
C TYR A 181 17.13 -6.10 -19.87
N ILE A 182 16.41 -7.05 -19.26
CA ILE A 182 16.16 -8.37 -19.84
C ILE A 182 15.33 -8.27 -21.12
N VAL A 183 14.29 -7.44 -21.11
CA VAL A 183 13.39 -7.29 -22.26
C VAL A 183 14.11 -6.68 -23.45
N PHE A 184 14.88 -5.61 -23.24
CA PHE A 184 15.69 -5.04 -24.31
C PHE A 184 16.69 -6.05 -24.86
N LYS A 185 17.43 -6.76 -23.99
CA LYS A 185 18.41 -7.77 -24.42
C LYS A 185 17.82 -9.00 -25.14
N LEU A 186 16.50 -9.22 -25.06
CA LEU A 186 15.83 -10.36 -25.73
C LEU A 186 15.12 -9.95 -27.03
N PHE A 187 14.63 -8.72 -27.13
CA PHE A 187 13.80 -8.25 -28.24
C PHE A 187 14.51 -7.26 -29.18
N VAL A 188 15.59 -6.63 -28.72
CA VAL A 188 16.46 -5.73 -29.48
C VAL A 188 17.84 -6.37 -29.54
#